data_AF-A0AA95K4F2-F1
#
_entry.id   AF-A0AA95K4F2-F1
#
_cell.length_a   1.000
_cell.length_b   1.000
_cell.length_c   1.000
_cell.angle_alpha   90.00
_cell.angle_beta   90.00
_cell.angle_gamma   90.00
#
_symmetry.space_group_name_H-M   'P 1'
#
loop_
_entity.id
_entity.type
_entity.pdbx_description
1 polymer ?
#
loop_
_entity_poly.entity_id
_entity_poly.type
_entity_poly.pdbx_seq_one_letter_code
_entity_poly.pdbx_strand_id
1 'polypeptide(L)'
;MNRKVLTEKFLATIDSKYDGIIVRDLKGNFEKYIYSENLTDKEIALYLISLSKTLESKILVNLALEYATFLDIRPDEIEEAQEIPGINGMLNTYHKFRHFIDISDKEASKEYGAVGLRMGILGKSKMPQSHFELIFIAISILNSCEKCVLAHEQHAVQVGVQRTKIHDIVRLTGILKGLIEISKN
;
A
#
# COMPACT_ATOMS: atom_id res chain seq x y z
N MET A 1 17.35 12.11 -6.98
CA MET A 1 16.16 12.17 -6.12
C MET A 1 16.41 11.25 -4.93
N ASN A 2 16.65 11.75 -3.72
CA ASN A 2 16.73 10.85 -2.56
C ASN A 2 15.41 10.92 -1.75
N ARG A 3 15.29 10.07 -0.71
CA ARG A 3 14.12 10.04 0.17
C ARG A 3 13.75 11.42 0.72
N LYS A 4 14.77 12.22 1.06
CA LYS A 4 14.57 13.60 1.55
C LYS A 4 13.96 14.52 0.50
N VAL A 5 14.51 14.54 -0.70
CA VAL A 5 13.99 15.34 -1.81
C VAL A 5 12.57 14.91 -2.20
N LEU A 6 12.27 13.61 -2.19
CA LEU A 6 10.91 13.11 -2.43
C LEU A 6 9.93 13.65 -1.37
N THR A 7 10.29 13.55 -0.09
CA THR A 7 9.47 14.05 1.03
C THR A 7 9.24 15.55 0.91
N GLU A 8 10.30 16.35 0.71
CA GLU A 8 10.22 17.80 0.56
C GLU A 8 9.32 18.21 -0.61
N LYS A 9 9.50 17.57 -1.79
CA LYS A 9 8.65 17.83 -2.96
C LYS A 9 7.19 17.50 -2.70
N PHE A 10 6.91 16.35 -2.06
CA PHE A 10 5.54 15.96 -1.77
C PHE A 10 4.87 16.91 -0.78
N LEU A 11 5.54 17.23 0.34
CA LEU A 11 5.00 18.11 1.36
C LEU A 11 4.84 19.56 0.86
N ALA A 12 5.71 20.03 -0.02
CA ALA A 12 5.55 21.35 -0.64
C ALA A 12 4.23 21.48 -1.42
N THR A 13 3.73 20.39 -2.02
CA THR A 13 2.43 20.41 -2.72
C THR A 13 1.25 20.60 -1.77
N ILE A 14 1.40 20.14 -0.51
CA ILE A 14 0.40 20.32 0.54
C ILE A 14 0.49 21.72 1.13
N ASP A 15 1.69 22.18 1.48
CA ASP A 15 1.93 23.50 2.10
C ASP A 15 1.50 24.68 1.22
N SER A 16 1.59 24.51 -0.10
CA SER A 16 1.12 25.54 -1.04
C SER A 16 -0.38 25.82 -0.97
N LYS A 17 -1.17 24.94 -0.34
CA LYS A 17 -2.63 24.95 -0.38
C LYS A 17 -3.33 24.80 0.96
N TYR A 18 -2.69 24.18 1.95
CA TYR A 18 -3.33 23.78 3.20
C TYR A 18 -2.46 24.14 4.41
N ASP A 19 -3.08 24.64 5.49
CA ASP A 19 -2.45 24.88 6.79
C ASP A 19 -3.45 24.53 7.93
N GLY A 20 -2.96 24.41 9.15
CA GLY A 20 -3.74 24.12 10.35
C GLY A 20 -3.11 23.02 11.21
N ILE A 21 -3.71 22.78 12.39
CA ILE A 21 -3.22 21.77 13.34
C ILE A 21 -3.23 20.38 12.70
N ILE A 22 -4.32 20.02 12.02
CA ILE A 22 -4.46 18.71 11.34
C ILE A 22 -3.37 18.52 10.27
N VAL A 23 -3.10 19.57 9.47
CA VAL A 23 -2.05 19.52 8.43
C VAL A 23 -0.68 19.30 9.07
N ARG A 24 -0.37 20.04 10.15
CA ARG A 24 0.89 19.89 10.89
C ARG A 24 1.05 18.49 11.48
N ASP A 25 -0.02 17.92 12.05
CA ASP A 25 0.00 16.57 12.61
C ASP A 25 0.26 15.53 11.52
N LEU A 26 -0.43 15.61 10.38
CA LEU A 26 -0.25 14.67 9.27
C LEU A 26 1.16 14.78 8.68
N LYS A 27 1.69 15.99 8.49
CA LYS A 27 3.06 16.21 8.00
C LYS A 27 4.11 15.66 8.95
N GLY A 28 4.03 16.01 10.24
CA GLY A 28 5.00 15.54 11.23
C GLY A 28 4.99 14.02 11.37
N ASN A 29 3.81 13.40 11.30
CA ASN A 29 3.70 11.94 11.24
C ASN A 29 4.29 11.36 9.95
N PHE A 30 4.07 12.00 8.80
CA PHE A 30 4.64 11.54 7.52
C PHE A 30 6.16 11.57 7.57
N GLU A 31 6.76 12.68 8.00
CA GLU A 31 8.21 12.80 8.16
C GLU A 31 8.75 11.74 9.11
N LYS A 32 8.09 11.51 10.25
CA LYS A 32 8.50 10.47 11.21
C LYS A 32 8.58 9.08 10.59
N TYR A 33 7.57 8.66 9.83
CA TYR A 33 7.48 7.27 9.35
C TYR A 33 8.05 7.05 7.95
N ILE A 34 8.09 8.07 7.09
CA ILE A 34 8.80 7.96 5.80
C ILE A 34 10.30 7.73 6.02
N TYR A 35 10.88 8.27 7.11
CA TYR A 35 12.27 8.03 7.50
C TYR A 35 12.45 6.88 8.51
N SER A 36 11.47 5.99 8.67
CA SER A 36 11.63 4.83 9.56
C SER A 36 12.84 4.00 9.11
N GLU A 37 13.70 3.65 10.09
CA GLU A 37 14.85 2.75 9.90
C GLU A 37 14.41 1.32 9.59
N ASN A 38 13.15 0.98 9.90
CA ASN A 38 12.60 -0.32 9.56
C ASN A 38 12.37 -0.44 8.05
N LEU A 39 12.25 0.65 7.28
CA LEU A 39 11.87 0.63 5.87
C LEU A 39 13.05 1.04 4.97
N THR A 40 13.37 0.21 3.99
CA THR A 40 14.39 0.52 2.97
C THR A 40 13.86 1.47 1.89
N ASP A 41 14.78 2.12 1.17
CA ASP A 41 14.44 3.04 0.07
C ASP A 41 13.65 2.32 -1.04
N LYS A 42 14.03 1.08 -1.35
CA LYS A 42 13.35 0.24 -2.33
C LYS A 42 11.94 -0.14 -1.90
N GLU A 43 11.75 -0.54 -0.64
CA GLU A 43 10.42 -0.84 -0.08
C GLU A 43 9.52 0.37 -0.18
N ILE A 44 10.00 1.56 0.21
CA ILE A 44 9.22 2.80 0.12
C ILE A 44 8.88 3.16 -1.31
N ALA A 45 9.82 3.08 -2.25
CA ALA A 45 9.56 3.45 -3.64
C ALA A 45 8.46 2.58 -4.27
N LEU A 46 8.56 1.25 -4.14
CA LEU A 46 7.56 0.32 -4.67
C LEU A 46 6.21 0.49 -3.97
N TYR A 47 6.23 0.65 -2.64
CA TYR A 47 5.03 0.92 -1.85
C TYR A 47 4.32 2.21 -2.29
N LEU A 48 5.05 3.32 -2.45
CA LEU A 48 4.46 4.59 -2.85
C LEU A 48 3.88 4.53 -4.26
N ILE A 49 4.49 3.78 -5.18
CA ILE A 49 3.93 3.55 -6.53
C ILE A 49 2.55 2.88 -6.43
N SER A 50 2.44 1.77 -5.70
CA SER A 50 1.16 1.06 -5.58
C SER A 50 0.13 1.89 -4.82
N LEU A 51 0.51 2.46 -3.67
CA LEU A 51 -0.41 3.18 -2.81
C LEU A 51 -0.94 4.46 -3.47
N SER A 52 -0.08 5.21 -4.17
CA SER A 52 -0.50 6.44 -4.86
C SER A 52 -1.52 6.16 -5.94
N LYS A 53 -1.42 5.03 -6.65
CA LYS A 53 -2.43 4.59 -7.63
C LYS A 53 -3.72 4.17 -6.95
N THR A 54 -3.67 3.42 -5.85
CA THR A 54 -4.86 3.06 -5.04
C THR A 54 -5.58 4.30 -4.50
N LEU A 55 -4.82 5.34 -4.13
CA LEU A 55 -5.35 6.60 -3.60
C LEU A 55 -5.60 7.66 -4.68
N GLU A 56 -5.41 7.33 -5.95
CA GLU A 56 -5.62 8.19 -7.12
C GLU A 56 -4.80 9.52 -7.10
N SER A 57 -3.64 9.52 -6.43
CA SER A 57 -2.76 10.69 -6.34
C SER A 57 -1.76 10.74 -7.49
N LYS A 58 -2.06 11.56 -8.51
CA LYS A 58 -1.18 11.79 -9.68
C LYS A 58 0.17 12.40 -9.29
N ILE A 59 0.21 13.27 -8.29
CA ILE A 59 1.44 13.90 -7.82
C ILE A 59 2.34 12.85 -7.18
N LEU A 60 1.78 12.04 -6.27
CA LEU A 60 2.57 11.06 -5.53
C LEU A 60 3.08 9.94 -6.43
N VAL A 61 2.29 9.46 -7.41
CA VAL A 61 2.76 8.42 -8.34
C VAL A 61 3.93 8.91 -9.19
N ASN A 62 3.89 10.16 -9.68
CA ASN A 62 4.98 10.72 -10.47
C ASN A 62 6.27 10.85 -9.63
N LEU A 63 6.17 11.36 -8.40
CA LEU A 63 7.31 11.46 -7.49
C LEU A 63 7.88 10.07 -7.13
N ALA A 64 7.01 9.08 -6.91
CA ALA A 64 7.42 7.72 -6.60
C ALA A 64 8.13 7.04 -7.78
N LEU A 65 7.67 7.27 -9.02
CA LEU A 65 8.33 6.78 -10.24
C LEU A 65 9.69 7.45 -10.47
N GLU A 66 9.79 8.77 -10.28
CA GLU A 66 11.08 9.49 -10.31
C GLU A 66 12.06 8.93 -9.28
N TYR A 67 11.58 8.62 -8.08
CA TYR A 67 12.40 8.08 -7.00
C TYR A 67 12.84 6.63 -7.28
N ALA A 68 11.93 5.77 -7.75
CA ALA A 68 12.25 4.41 -8.15
C ALA A 68 13.29 4.36 -9.28
N THR A 69 13.17 5.27 -10.25
CA THR A 69 14.15 5.43 -11.34
C THR A 69 15.52 5.84 -10.81
N PHE A 70 15.57 6.80 -9.88
CA PHE A 70 16.83 7.21 -9.26
C PHE A 70 17.52 6.09 -8.47
N LEU A 71 16.74 5.22 -7.83
CA LEU A 71 17.23 4.06 -7.09
C LEU A 71 17.66 2.89 -7.99
N ASP A 72 17.55 3.03 -9.31
CA ASP A 72 17.83 1.98 -10.29
C ASP A 72 17.04 0.68 -9.99
N ILE A 73 15.79 0.82 -9.55
CA ILE A 73 14.90 -0.32 -9.34
C ILE A 73 14.57 -0.95 -10.69
N ARG A 74 14.59 -2.29 -10.74
CA ARG A 74 14.31 -3.02 -11.98
C ARG A 74 12.95 -2.64 -12.57
N PRO A 75 12.85 -2.46 -13.91
CA PRO A 75 11.62 -2.07 -14.57
C PRO A 75 10.43 -3.00 -14.29
N ASP A 76 10.65 -4.31 -14.17
CA ASP A 76 9.58 -5.28 -13.91
C ASP A 76 9.05 -5.25 -12.47
N GLU A 77 9.84 -4.80 -11.49
CA GLU A 77 9.34 -4.51 -10.14
C GLU A 77 8.48 -3.23 -10.12
N ILE A 78 8.89 -2.22 -10.90
CA ILE A 78 8.14 -0.95 -11.05
C ILE A 78 6.82 -1.21 -11.78
N GLU A 79 6.83 -2.02 -12.84
CA GLU A 79 5.64 -2.44 -13.58
C GLU A 79 4.69 -3.21 -12.66
N GLU A 80 5.19 -4.23 -11.96
CA GLU A 80 4.38 -5.01 -11.02
C GLU A 80 3.78 -4.12 -9.91
N ALA A 81 4.55 -3.22 -9.31
CA ALA A 81 4.03 -2.28 -8.31
C ALA A 81 2.89 -1.39 -8.85
N GLN A 82 2.91 -1.04 -10.14
CA GLN A 82 1.83 -0.29 -10.77
C GLN A 82 0.57 -1.13 -11.01
N GLU A 83 0.70 -2.44 -11.11
CA GLU A 83 -0.39 -3.39 -11.41
C GLU A 83 -1.07 -3.94 -10.14
N ILE A 84 -0.33 -4.01 -9.02
CA ILE A 84 -0.84 -4.51 -7.72
C ILE A 84 -2.23 -3.93 -7.36
N PRO A 85 -2.51 -2.61 -7.49
CA PRO A 85 -3.83 -2.06 -7.19
C PRO A 85 -4.99 -2.73 -7.96
N GLY A 86 -4.75 -3.17 -9.19
CA GLY A 86 -5.77 -3.83 -10.03
C GLY A 86 -6.14 -5.22 -9.49
N ILE A 87 -5.14 -6.06 -9.19
CA ILE A 87 -5.38 -7.39 -8.63
C ILE A 87 -5.93 -7.30 -7.20
N ASN A 88 -5.44 -6.37 -6.37
CA ASN A 88 -5.99 -6.11 -5.05
C ASN A 88 -7.45 -5.65 -5.12
N GLY A 89 -7.80 -4.77 -6.05
CA GLY A 89 -9.18 -4.33 -6.26
C GLY A 89 -10.13 -5.50 -6.53
N MET A 90 -9.74 -6.42 -7.42
CA MET A 90 -10.53 -7.62 -7.70
C MET A 90 -10.65 -8.53 -6.47
N LEU A 91 -9.53 -8.86 -5.83
CA LEU A 91 -9.48 -9.84 -4.74
C LEU A 91 -10.10 -9.30 -3.45
N ASN A 92 -9.77 -8.08 -3.06
CA ASN A 92 -10.32 -7.47 -1.86
C ASN A 92 -11.84 -7.29 -1.97
N THR A 93 -12.37 -6.94 -3.15
CA THR A 93 -13.82 -6.82 -3.36
C THR A 93 -14.50 -8.18 -3.16
N TYR A 94 -13.99 -9.23 -3.81
CA TYR A 94 -14.61 -10.55 -3.75
C TYR A 94 -14.49 -11.19 -2.35
N HIS A 95 -13.30 -11.17 -1.75
CA HIS A 95 -13.09 -11.78 -0.43
C HIS A 95 -13.81 -11.04 0.69
N LYS A 96 -14.00 -9.72 0.56
CA LYS A 96 -14.84 -8.94 1.48
C LYS A 96 -16.30 -9.37 1.41
N PHE A 97 -16.86 -9.52 0.21
CA PHE A 97 -18.22 -10.05 0.03
C PHE A 97 -18.35 -11.42 0.72
N ARG A 98 -17.48 -12.38 0.42
CA ARG A 98 -17.55 -13.71 1.06
C ARG A 98 -17.48 -13.62 2.57
N HIS A 99 -16.60 -12.77 3.10
CA HIS A 99 -16.48 -12.60 4.54
C HIS A 99 -17.77 -12.07 5.16
N PHE A 100 -18.44 -11.10 4.55
CA PHE A 100 -19.72 -10.57 5.03
C PHE A 100 -20.82 -11.64 5.03
N ILE A 101 -20.87 -12.44 3.98
CA ILE A 101 -21.80 -13.56 3.91
C ILE A 101 -21.50 -14.59 5.00
N ASP A 102 -20.24 -15.00 5.19
CA ASP A 102 -19.84 -16.00 6.19
C ASP A 102 -20.18 -15.61 7.64
N ILE A 103 -20.28 -14.30 7.92
CA ILE A 103 -20.72 -13.80 9.22
C ILE A 103 -22.22 -14.06 9.42
N SER A 104 -23.03 -13.86 8.38
CA SER A 104 -24.48 -14.05 8.42
C SER A 104 -24.91 -15.51 8.27
N ASP A 105 -24.19 -16.28 7.45
CA ASP A 105 -24.46 -17.67 7.12
C ASP A 105 -23.15 -18.38 6.78
N LYS A 106 -22.73 -19.30 7.66
CA LYS A 106 -21.46 -20.03 7.53
C LYS A 106 -21.47 -21.06 6.40
N GLU A 107 -22.63 -21.45 5.88
CA GLU A 107 -22.76 -22.44 4.82
C GLU A 107 -22.89 -21.78 3.43
N ALA A 108 -23.38 -20.53 3.37
CA ALA A 108 -23.58 -19.81 2.11
C ALA A 108 -22.33 -19.74 1.23
N SER A 109 -21.13 -19.58 1.79
CA SER A 109 -19.89 -19.67 0.98
C SER A 109 -19.76 -21.00 0.25
N LYS A 110 -20.11 -22.13 0.87
CA LYS A 110 -20.03 -23.44 0.20
C LYS A 110 -21.02 -23.52 -0.97
N GLU A 111 -22.19 -22.89 -0.83
CA GLU A 111 -23.20 -22.81 -1.89
C GLU A 111 -22.75 -21.94 -3.08
N TYR A 112 -22.09 -20.81 -2.81
CA TYR A 112 -21.45 -19.99 -3.85
C TYR A 112 -20.29 -20.71 -4.57
N GLY A 113 -19.75 -21.77 -3.97
CA GLY A 113 -18.74 -22.62 -4.57
C GLY A 113 -17.32 -22.03 -4.61
N ALA A 114 -16.56 -22.44 -5.62
CA ALA A 114 -15.18 -22.01 -5.83
C ALA A 114 -15.11 -20.55 -6.30
N VAL A 115 -14.03 -19.85 -5.94
CA VAL A 115 -13.84 -18.43 -6.24
C VAL A 115 -13.92 -18.09 -7.73
N GLY A 116 -13.40 -18.97 -8.60
CA GLY A 116 -13.47 -18.78 -10.06
C GLY A 116 -12.62 -17.62 -10.61
N LEU A 117 -11.85 -16.91 -9.78
CA LEU A 117 -10.99 -15.80 -10.18
C LEU A 117 -9.53 -16.25 -10.37
N ARG A 118 -8.87 -15.75 -11.43
CA ARG A 118 -7.46 -16.06 -11.70
C ARG A 118 -6.55 -15.17 -10.86
N MET A 119 -5.58 -15.77 -10.17
CA MET A 119 -4.60 -15.09 -9.31
C MET A 119 -3.16 -15.46 -9.70
N GLY A 120 -2.83 -15.35 -10.99
CA GLY A 120 -1.56 -15.84 -11.52
C GLY A 120 -0.31 -15.19 -10.91
N ILE A 121 -0.46 -14.03 -10.27
CA ILE A 121 0.61 -13.29 -9.60
C ILE A 121 1.01 -13.91 -8.25
N LEU A 122 0.10 -14.61 -7.58
CA LEU A 122 0.37 -15.17 -6.25
C LEU A 122 1.45 -16.25 -6.36
N GLY A 123 2.57 -16.04 -5.65
CA GLY A 123 3.74 -16.92 -5.68
C GLY A 123 4.63 -16.78 -6.92
N LYS A 124 4.39 -15.77 -7.78
CA LYS A 124 5.19 -15.50 -8.99
C LYS A 124 5.60 -14.04 -9.12
N SER A 125 5.69 -13.34 -7.99
CA SER A 125 6.02 -11.91 -7.95
C SER A 125 7.42 -11.64 -8.53
N LYS A 126 7.57 -10.49 -9.20
CA LYS A 126 8.83 -9.97 -9.75
C LYS A 126 9.68 -9.24 -8.71
N MET A 127 9.06 -8.80 -7.62
CA MET A 127 9.72 -8.25 -6.43
C MET A 127 9.92 -9.31 -5.33
N PRO A 128 10.78 -9.07 -4.32
CA PRO A 128 10.89 -9.95 -3.17
C PRO A 128 9.54 -10.15 -2.48
N GLN A 129 9.24 -11.38 -2.04
CA GLN A 129 7.96 -11.70 -1.40
C GLN A 129 7.66 -10.80 -0.20
N SER A 130 8.68 -10.41 0.57
CA SER A 130 8.52 -9.48 1.70
C SER A 130 7.97 -8.11 1.27
N HIS A 131 8.38 -7.59 0.11
CA HIS A 131 7.90 -6.30 -0.41
C HIS A 131 6.46 -6.44 -0.91
N PHE A 132 6.19 -7.51 -1.64
CA PHE A 132 4.85 -7.85 -2.14
C PHE A 132 3.83 -7.90 -0.99
N GLU A 133 4.14 -8.64 0.09
CA GLU A 133 3.22 -8.75 1.24
C GLU A 133 2.99 -7.40 1.94
N LEU A 134 4.02 -6.56 2.11
CA LEU A 134 3.85 -5.24 2.72
C LEU A 134 2.90 -4.35 1.92
N ILE A 135 3.02 -4.36 0.59
CA ILE A 135 2.14 -3.61 -0.30
C ILE A 135 0.71 -4.17 -0.26
N PHE A 136 0.55 -5.50 -0.30
CA PHE A 136 -0.75 -6.14 -0.24
C PHE A 136 -1.48 -5.88 1.07
N ILE A 137 -0.77 -5.87 2.21
CA ILE A 137 -1.33 -5.49 3.52
C ILE A 137 -1.79 -4.03 3.47
N ALA A 138 -0.94 -3.12 3.00
CA ALA A 138 -1.26 -1.69 2.91
C ALA A 138 -2.48 -1.38 2.03
N ILE A 139 -2.61 -2.03 0.88
CA ILE A 139 -3.77 -1.81 0.02
C ILE A 139 -5.02 -2.51 0.58
N SER A 140 -4.86 -3.71 1.17
CA SER A 140 -5.99 -4.43 1.76
C SER A 140 -6.61 -3.69 2.94
N ILE A 141 -5.81 -2.95 3.73
CA ILE A 141 -6.34 -2.10 4.80
C ILE A 141 -7.10 -0.89 4.24
N LEU A 142 -6.61 -0.24 3.17
CA LEU A 142 -7.33 0.85 2.48
C LEU A 142 -8.65 0.36 1.88
N ASN A 143 -8.64 -0.87 1.36
CA ASN A 143 -9.82 -1.51 0.80
C ASN A 143 -10.71 -2.16 1.87
N SER A 144 -10.38 -2.08 3.16
CA SER A 144 -11.14 -2.69 4.26
C SER A 144 -11.46 -4.19 4.06
N CYS A 145 -10.52 -4.99 3.54
CA CYS A 145 -10.68 -6.45 3.43
C CYS A 145 -9.98 -7.15 4.61
N GLU A 146 -10.70 -7.44 5.68
CA GLU A 146 -10.17 -8.13 6.86
C GLU A 146 -9.48 -9.46 6.50
N LYS A 147 -10.16 -10.35 5.75
CA LYS A 147 -9.61 -11.65 5.34
C LYS A 147 -8.29 -11.52 4.59
N CYS A 148 -8.16 -10.48 3.75
CA CYS A 148 -6.95 -10.24 2.98
C CYS A 148 -5.83 -9.72 3.88
N VAL A 149 -6.13 -8.76 4.78
CA VAL A 149 -5.14 -8.26 5.76
C VAL A 149 -4.57 -9.40 6.60
N LEU A 150 -5.43 -10.28 7.13
CA LEU A 150 -5.01 -11.42 7.95
C LEU A 150 -4.14 -12.41 7.16
N ALA A 151 -4.54 -12.76 5.94
CA ALA A 151 -3.80 -13.71 5.12
C ALA A 151 -2.40 -13.19 4.76
N HIS A 152 -2.31 -11.92 4.36
CA HIS A 152 -1.04 -11.30 3.96
C HIS A 152 -0.15 -10.98 5.17
N GLU A 153 -0.68 -10.59 6.34
CA GLU A 153 0.13 -10.46 7.56
C GLU A 153 0.73 -11.80 7.99
N GLN A 154 -0.08 -12.86 7.99
CA GLN A 154 0.39 -14.18 8.34
C GLN A 154 1.52 -14.64 7.41
N HIS A 155 1.36 -14.46 6.10
CA HIS A 155 2.38 -14.85 5.14
C HIS A 155 3.63 -13.96 5.25
N ALA A 156 3.48 -12.64 5.45
CA ALA A 156 4.59 -11.73 5.69
C ALA A 156 5.47 -12.19 6.86
N VAL A 157 4.85 -12.56 7.98
CA VAL A 157 5.56 -13.07 9.16
C VAL A 157 6.24 -14.40 8.86
N GLN A 158 5.60 -15.30 8.12
CA GLN A 158 6.19 -16.59 7.71
C GLN A 158 7.44 -16.41 6.84
N VAL A 159 7.46 -15.41 5.95
CA VAL A 159 8.62 -15.08 5.11
C VAL A 159 9.63 -14.14 5.80
N GLY A 160 9.50 -13.93 7.10
CA GLY A 160 10.49 -13.25 7.94
C GLY A 160 10.31 -11.73 8.09
N VAL A 161 9.19 -11.16 7.64
CA VAL A 161 8.88 -9.74 7.87
C VAL A 161 8.59 -9.50 9.34
N GLN A 162 9.33 -8.57 9.95
CA GLN A 162 9.12 -8.18 11.34
C GLN A 162 7.82 -7.37 11.50
N ARG A 163 7.06 -7.64 12.57
CA ARG A 163 5.81 -6.90 12.84
C ARG A 163 6.03 -5.40 13.04
N THR A 164 7.20 -4.99 13.50
CA THR A 164 7.58 -3.55 13.57
C THR A 164 7.57 -2.90 12.19
N LYS A 165 8.10 -3.58 11.17
CA LYS A 165 8.07 -3.14 9.78
C LYS A 165 6.64 -3.09 9.22
N ILE A 166 5.81 -4.10 9.50
CA ILE A 166 4.38 -4.11 9.12
C ILE A 166 3.63 -2.94 9.79
N HIS A 167 3.91 -2.68 11.06
CA HIS A 167 3.27 -1.58 11.78
C HIS A 167 3.62 -0.22 11.17
N ASP A 168 4.89 0.00 10.83
CA ASP A 168 5.33 1.26 10.21
C ASP A 168 4.73 1.45 8.81
N ILE A 169 4.62 0.39 7.99
CA ILE A 169 3.98 0.50 6.67
C ILE A 169 2.48 0.84 6.79
N VAL A 170 1.78 0.26 7.78
CA VAL A 170 0.34 0.54 8.00
C VAL A 170 0.12 1.94 8.56
N ARG A 171 0.99 2.42 9.45
CA ARG A 171 0.97 3.82 9.94
C ARG A 171 1.17 4.79 8.78
N LEU A 172 2.20 4.57 7.97
CA LEU A 172 2.47 5.40 6.79
C LEU A 172 1.29 5.39 5.82
N THR A 173 0.60 4.25 5.69
CA THR A 173 -0.60 4.10 4.86
C THR A 173 -1.75 4.99 5.34
N GLY A 174 -2.05 4.96 6.64
CA GLY A 174 -3.08 5.83 7.23
C GLY A 174 -2.73 7.32 7.10
N ILE A 175 -1.46 7.67 7.29
CA ILE A 175 -0.98 9.06 7.15
C ILE A 175 -1.11 9.56 5.71
N LEU A 176 -0.66 8.77 4.74
CA LEU A 176 -0.78 9.11 3.31
C LEU A 176 -2.22 9.20 2.88
N LYS A 177 -3.09 8.31 3.36
CA LYS A 177 -4.54 8.43 3.14
C LYS A 177 -5.07 9.76 3.67
N GLY A 178 -4.70 10.16 4.88
CA GLY A 178 -5.08 11.44 5.48
C GLY A 178 -4.58 12.65 4.69
N LEU A 179 -3.29 12.68 4.35
CA LEU A 179 -2.68 13.74 3.54
C LEU A 179 -3.35 13.86 2.17
N ILE A 180 -3.66 12.73 1.53
CA ILE A 180 -4.32 12.73 0.24
C ILE A 180 -5.77 13.21 0.39
N GLU A 181 -6.50 12.78 1.41
CA GLU A 181 -7.90 13.17 1.65
C GLU A 181 -8.06 14.69 1.80
N ILE A 182 -7.17 15.35 2.55
CA ILE A 182 -7.20 16.82 2.69
C ILE A 182 -6.78 17.54 1.40
N SER A 183 -6.10 16.84 0.48
CA SER A 183 -5.59 17.39 -0.78
C SER A 183 -6.49 17.12 -1.99
N LYS A 184 -7.62 16.44 -1.78
CA LYS A 184 -8.64 16.25 -2.82
C LYS A 184 -9.33 17.59 -3.11
N ASN A 185 -9.47 17.92 -4.39
CA ASN A 185 -10.31 19.04 -4.84
C ASN A 185 -11.77 18.61 -4.88
#